data_AF-A0A1Y4HJM0-F1
#
_entry.id   AF-A0A1Y4HJM0-F1
#
_cell.length_a   1.000
_cell.length_b   1.000
_cell.length_c   1.000
_cell.angle_alpha   90.00
_cell.angle_beta   90.00
_cell.angle_gamma   90.00
#
_symmetry.space_group_name_H-M   'P 1'
#
loop_
_entity.id
_entity.type
_entity.pdbx_description
1 polymer ?
#
loop_
_entity_poly.entity_id
_entity_poly.type
_entity_poly.pdbx_seq_one_letter_code
_entity_poly.pdbx_strand_id
1 'polypeptide(L)' 'MKQNKKTVPAELSYYGLYLLDYLRKNHPDKASDTDFIAGREEAATATFEKERLAGGTVEDAHEEAMRVLLE' A
#
# COMPACT_ATOMS: atom_id res chain seq x y z
N MET A 1 -2.71 -25.56 18.94
CA MET A 1 -2.29 -24.19 19.29
C MET A 1 -3.17 -23.22 18.52
N LYS A 2 -3.94 -22.38 19.20
CA LYS A 2 -4.86 -21.43 18.58
C LYS A 2 -4.04 -20.28 17.99
N GLN A 3 -3.90 -20.21 16.68
CA GLN A 3 -3.34 -19.04 16.02
C GLN A 3 -4.38 -17.91 16.06
N ASN A 4 -4.56 -17.31 17.24
CA ASN A 4 -5.06 -15.96 17.35
C ASN A 4 -3.90 -15.02 17.02
N LYS A 5 -3.46 -15.03 15.75
CA LYS A 5 -2.72 -13.91 15.20
C LYS A 5 -3.74 -12.79 15.03
N LYS A 6 -4.03 -12.07 16.11
CA LYS A 6 -4.32 -10.64 15.98
C LYS A 6 -3.00 -10.04 15.51
N THR A 7 -2.67 -10.23 14.23
CA THR A 7 -1.60 -9.49 13.59
C THR A 7 -2.06 -8.05 13.69
N VAL A 8 -1.50 -7.34 14.67
CA VAL A 8 -1.27 -5.91 14.52
C VAL A 8 -0.78 -5.78 13.08
N PRO A 9 -1.47 -5.05 12.18
CA PRO A 9 -0.98 -4.87 10.83
C PRO A 9 0.47 -4.42 11.01
N ALA A 10 1.42 -5.14 10.41
CA ALA A 10 2.79 -4.64 10.29
C ALA A 10 2.67 -3.15 10.00
N GLU A 11 3.32 -2.28 10.80
CA GLU A 11 3.09 -0.83 10.78
C GLU A 11 3.03 -0.36 9.34
N LEU A 12 1.81 -0.20 8.81
CA LEU A 12 1.61 -0.06 7.39
C LEU A 12 2.29 1.23 7.00
N SER A 13 3.07 1.22 5.92
CA SER A 13 3.63 2.46 5.40
C SER A 13 2.49 3.41 4.99
N TYR A 14 2.87 4.65 4.68
CA TYR A 14 1.92 5.67 4.23
C TYR A 14 0.95 5.15 3.15
N TYR A 15 1.46 4.42 2.16
CA TYR A 15 0.64 3.85 1.08
C TYR A 15 -0.28 2.73 1.56
N GLY A 16 0.17 1.88 2.49
CA GLY A 16 -0.67 0.83 3.08
C GLY A 16 -1.83 1.38 3.90
N LEU A 17 -1.59 2.44 4.69
CA LEU A 17 -2.65 3.11 5.45
C LEU A 17 -3.66 3.80 4.53
N TYR A 18 -3.18 4.44 3.46
CA TYR A 18 -4.03 5.06 2.46
C TYR A 18 -4.93 4.02 1.77
N LEU A 19 -4.33 2.92 1.29
CA LEU A 19 -5.06 1.86 0.59
C LEU A 19 -6.08 1.20 1.51
N LEU A 20 -5.74 0.93 2.77
CA LEU A 20 -6.67 0.36 3.73
C LEU A 20 -7.91 1.25 3.95
N ASP A 21 -7.72 2.57 4.08
CA ASP A 21 -8.84 3.50 4.20
C ASP A 21 -9.68 3.55 2.91
N TYR A 22 -9.04 3.56 1.74
CA TYR A 22 -9.70 3.53 0.44
C TYR A 22 -10.55 2.26 0.25
N LEU A 23 -10.00 1.08 0.55
CA LEU A 23 -10.70 -0.20 0.42
C LEU A 23 -11.87 -0.27 1.42
N ARG A 24 -11.71 0.18 2.65
CA ARG A 24 -12.83 0.20 3.62
C ARG A 24 -14.05 0.97 3.13
N LYS A 25 -13.84 2.02 2.32
CA LYS A 25 -14.90 2.87 1.77
C LYS A 25 -15.49 2.34 0.47
N ASN A 26 -14.66 1.77 -0.41
CA ASN A 26 -15.06 1.43 -1.78
C ASN A 26 -15.16 -0.09 -2.04
N HIS A 27 -14.30 -0.88 -1.41
CA HIS A 27 -14.15 -2.33 -1.59
C HIS A 27 -13.93 -3.04 -0.25
N PRO A 28 -14.93 -3.02 0.66
CA PRO A 28 -14.78 -3.55 2.01
C PRO A 28 -14.48 -5.05 2.04
N ASP A 29 -14.82 -5.78 0.97
CA ASP A 29 -14.46 -7.18 0.75
C ASP A 29 -12.95 -7.42 0.64
N LYS A 30 -12.21 -6.45 0.09
CA LYS A 30 -10.74 -6.49 -0.05
C LYS A 30 -10.01 -5.88 1.14
N ALA A 31 -10.69 -5.12 2.00
CA ALA A 31 -10.09 -4.44 3.13
C ALA A 31 -9.58 -5.39 4.24
N SER A 32 -10.04 -6.64 4.26
CA SER A 32 -9.53 -7.69 5.15
C SER A 32 -8.43 -8.54 4.53
N ASP A 33 -8.14 -8.35 3.24
CA ASP A 33 -7.07 -9.07 2.54
C ASP A 33 -5.73 -8.40 2.82
N THR A 34 -5.05 -8.88 3.86
CA THR A 34 -3.77 -8.31 4.29
C THR A 34 -2.64 -8.57 3.31
N ASP A 35 -2.68 -9.68 2.57
CA ASP A 35 -1.67 -10.02 1.57
C ASP A 35 -1.81 -9.12 0.33
N PHE A 36 -3.06 -8.84 -0.09
CA PHE A 36 -3.34 -7.87 -1.14
C PHE A 36 -2.83 -6.47 -0.77
N ILE A 37 -3.15 -6.00 0.45
CA ILE A 37 -2.73 -4.67 0.91
C ILE A 37 -1.22 -4.56 0.98
N ALA A 38 -0.53 -5.57 1.54
CA ALA A 38 0.92 -5.58 1.64
C ALA A 38 1.59 -5.59 0.25
N GLY A 39 1.08 -6.40 -0.69
CA GLY A 39 1.64 -6.44 -2.05
C GLY A 39 1.48 -5.11 -2.80
N ARG A 40 0.33 -4.45 -2.66
CA ARG A 40 0.09 -3.14 -3.28
C ARG A 40 0.92 -2.02 -2.64
N GLU A 41 1.05 -2.06 -1.31
CA GLU A 41 1.88 -1.12 -0.55
C GLU A 41 3.36 -1.24 -0.90
N GLU A 42 3.89 -2.46 -0.98
CA GLU A 42 5.26 -2.73 -1.42
C GLU A 42 5.49 -2.24 -2.86
N ALA A 43 4.56 -2.54 -3.78
CA ALA A 43 4.66 -2.11 -5.17
C ALA A 43 4.66 -0.58 -5.32
N ALA A 44 3.79 0.12 -4.60
CA ALA A 44 3.74 1.57 -4.59
C ALA A 44 5.03 2.18 -4.01
N THR A 45 5.53 1.62 -2.91
CA THR A 45 6.77 2.08 -2.27
C THR A 45 7.98 1.87 -3.19
N ALA A 46 8.11 0.68 -3.78
CA ALA A 46 9.17 0.38 -4.73
C ALA A 46 9.12 1.29 -5.97
N THR A 47 7.92 1.64 -6.44
CA THR A 47 7.74 2.58 -7.55
C THR A 47 8.20 3.97 -7.18
N PHE A 48 7.78 4.47 -6.02
CA PHE A 48 8.23 5.77 -5.50
C PHE A 48 9.76 5.84 -5.39
N GLU A 49 10.37 4.82 -4.78
CA GLU A 49 11.83 4.75 -4.63
C GLU A 49 12.55 4.73 -5.98
N LYS A 50 12.05 3.93 -6.92
CA LYS A 50 12.60 3.85 -8.28
C LYS A 50 12.58 5.20 -8.99
N GLU A 51 11.46 5.92 -8.95
CA GLU A 51 11.33 7.25 -9.58
C GLU A 51 12.25 8.27 -8.90
N ARG A 52 12.38 8.22 -7.57
CA ARG A 52 13.32 9.07 -6.83
C ARG A 52 14.77 8.78 -7.19
N LEU A 53 15.14 7.51 -7.37
CA LEU A 53 16.46 7.09 -7.82
C LEU A 53 16.76 7.49 -9.27
N ALA A 54 15.72 7.55 -10.12
CA ALA A 54 15.83 8.04 -11.48
C ALA A 54 15.98 9.57 -11.60
N GLY A 55 15.92 10.30 -10.47
CA GLY A 55 16.00 11.76 -10.42
C GLY A 55 14.65 12.47 -10.58
N GLY A 56 13.54 11.72 -10.54
CA GLY A 56 12.18 12.27 -10.56
C GLY A 56 11.88 13.13 -9.34
N THR A 57 10.92 14.04 -9.49
CA THR A 57 10.45 14.84 -8.35
C THR A 57 9.68 13.96 -7.36
N VAL A 58 9.48 14.46 -6.15
CA VAL A 58 8.64 13.76 -5.16
C VAL A 58 7.20 13.65 -5.66
N GLU A 59 6.70 14.66 -6.38
CA GLU A 59 5.35 14.67 -6.94
C GLU A 59 5.19 13.61 -8.03
N ASP A 60 6.12 13.52 -8.98
CA ASP A 60 6.08 12.51 -10.05
C ASP A 60 6.13 11.09 -9.46
N ALA A 61 7.05 10.87 -8.52
CA ALA A 61 7.20 9.58 -7.85
C ALA A 61 5.94 9.20 -7.06
N HIS A 62 5.29 10.18 -6.43
CA HIS A 62 4.05 9.97 -5.69
C HIS A 62 2.88 9.67 -6.61
N GLU A 63 2.74 10.40 -7.73
CA GLU A 63 1.68 10.16 -8.71
C GLU A 63 1.76 8.73 -9.26
N GLU A 64 2.95 8.26 -9.62
CA GLU A 64 3.13 6.92 -10.16
C GLU A 64 2.91 5.83 -9.10
N ALA A 65 3.39 6.05 -7.87
CA ALA A 65 3.11 5.16 -6.75
C ALA A 65 1.61 5.05 -6.47
N MET A 66 0.86 6.15 -6.56
CA MET A 66 -0.59 6.18 -6.38
C MET A 66 -1.33 5.44 -7.49
N ARG A 67 -0.85 5.50 -8.73
CA ARG A 67 -1.40 4.70 -9.84
C ARG A 67 -1.24 3.20 -9.58
N VAL A 68 -0.03 2.76 -9.19
CA VAL A 68 0.25 1.35 -8.88
C VAL A 68 -0.55 0.85 -7.67
N LEU A 69 -0.74 1.72 -6.67
CA LEU A 69 -1.47 1.40 -5.45
C LEU A 69 -2.96 1.13 -5.68
N LEU A 70 -3.58 1.87 -6.62
CA LEU A 70 -5.03 1.89 -6.83
C LEU A 70 -5.51 1.14 -8.08
N GLU A 71 -4.60 0.59 -8.87
CA GLU A 71 -4.90 -0.33 -9.97
C GLU A 71 -5.66 -1.60 -9.49
#